data_AF-A0A841PVK0-F1
#
_entry.id   AF-A0A841PVK0-F1
#
_cell.length_a   1.000
_cell.length_b   1.000
_cell.length_c   1.000
_cell.angle_alpha   90.00
_cell.angle_beta   90.00
_cell.angle_gamma   90.00
#
_symmetry.space_group_name_H-M   'P 1'
#
loop_
_entity.id
_entity.type
_entity.pdbx_description
1 polymer ?
#
loop_
_entity_poly.entity_id
_entity_poly.type
_entity_poly.pdbx_seq_one_letter_code
_entity_poly.pdbx_strand_id
1 'polypeptide(L)'
;MIRLKKRILTILSISMFALLLIGLSTGPWSQMLPFGSVFNTEQEVDGPSQDDRSGVSFEDRNLSGEFHRLDEITNAIQAQEPDQEDDGIIPASIEIPAIDVKAEIEPVGILDNGQMGVPSEAEGVAWFEPGANPGEIGNAVMAGHVDSTTGPAIFFDLDELESGDEIIITDEDDRSFIFTVQNQESYPHENAPMENIFGTSETRNLNLITCTGTFNQEEGTHDERLVVYTELNEAQSDIEQKNDSSNPPDSPTNVEVDGSFITWHAVDEEDIVGYRVYQGDSIEESEFEHVESVSPHERKRSPANHGDSTDSIYYVTAVDVYGQESDPSELIQIER
;
A
#
# COMPACT_ATOMS: atom_id res chain seq x y z
N MET A 1 -17.35 -58.98 -12.36
CA MET A 1 -16.19 -58.63 -13.21
C MET A 1 -15.07 -58.15 -12.30
N ILE A 2 -14.29 -59.09 -11.76
CA ILE A 2 -12.87 -59.35 -12.08
C ILE A 2 -11.94 -58.18 -11.71
N ARG A 3 -11.37 -58.29 -10.49
CA ARG A 3 -10.09 -57.73 -10.07
C ARG A 3 -8.94 -58.52 -10.73
N LEU A 4 -7.89 -57.84 -11.19
CA LEU A 4 -6.57 -58.43 -11.46
C LEU A 4 -5.52 -57.48 -10.85
N LYS A 5 -4.91 -57.80 -9.68
CA LYS A 5 -3.66 -58.58 -9.48
C LYS A 5 -2.52 -58.13 -10.43
N LYS A 6 -1.54 -57.30 -10.00
CA LYS A 6 -0.39 -57.53 -9.09
C LYS A 6 0.77 -58.31 -9.77
N ARG A 7 2.00 -57.78 -9.60
CA ARG A 7 3.34 -58.42 -9.58
C ARG A 7 4.18 -58.34 -10.88
N ILE A 8 5.52 -58.29 -10.93
CA ILE A 8 6.71 -58.12 -10.04
C ILE A 8 7.96 -58.22 -11.00
N LEU A 9 9.14 -57.73 -10.57
CA LEU A 9 10.53 -58.12 -10.94
C LEU A 9 11.22 -57.37 -12.11
N THR A 10 12.23 -56.49 -11.85
CA THR A 10 13.71 -56.71 -11.70
C THR A 10 14.44 -56.71 -13.05
N ILE A 11 15.51 -55.91 -13.26
CA ILE A 11 16.93 -56.33 -13.19
C ILE A 11 17.88 -55.11 -13.41
N LEU A 12 18.98 -55.10 -12.64
CA LEU A 12 20.20 -54.30 -12.75
C LEU A 12 20.87 -54.32 -14.15
N SER A 13 21.56 -53.25 -14.52
CA SER A 13 22.75 -53.34 -15.38
C SER A 13 23.70 -52.15 -15.17
N ILE A 14 24.87 -52.50 -14.61
CA ILE A 14 26.09 -51.70 -14.44
C ILE A 14 26.79 -51.54 -15.80
N SER A 15 27.37 -50.37 -16.10
CA SER A 15 28.63 -50.35 -16.86
C SER A 15 29.44 -49.06 -16.67
N MET A 16 30.64 -49.28 -16.17
CA MET A 16 31.76 -48.38 -15.96
C MET A 16 32.68 -48.47 -17.19
N PHE A 17 33.16 -47.36 -17.76
CA PHE A 17 34.41 -47.37 -18.52
C PHE A 17 35.12 -46.01 -18.47
N ALA A 18 36.42 -46.09 -18.17
CA ALA A 18 37.35 -45.00 -17.96
C ALA A 18 38.35 -44.88 -19.14
N LEU A 19 39.17 -43.82 -19.06
CA LEU A 19 40.51 -43.58 -19.65
C LEU A 19 40.63 -42.67 -20.90
N LEU A 20 40.94 -41.39 -20.64
CA LEU A 20 42.24 -40.71 -20.79
C LEU A 20 43.10 -41.01 -22.04
N LEU A 21 43.46 -39.96 -22.80
CA LEU A 21 44.82 -39.78 -23.34
C LEU A 21 45.08 -38.34 -23.82
N ILE A 22 46.35 -37.95 -23.62
CA ILE A 22 46.97 -36.63 -23.62
C ILE A 22 47.42 -36.21 -25.03
N GLY A 23 47.38 -34.92 -25.33
CA GLY A 23 48.09 -34.30 -26.45
C GLY A 23 48.68 -32.94 -26.07
N LEU A 24 49.99 -32.92 -25.79
CA LEU A 24 50.81 -31.73 -25.56
C LEU A 24 51.10 -30.99 -26.88
N SER A 25 51.00 -29.66 -26.89
CA SER A 25 51.79 -28.83 -27.80
C SER A 25 52.37 -27.63 -27.06
N THR A 26 53.67 -27.45 -27.26
CA THR A 26 54.60 -26.50 -26.65
C THR A 26 54.59 -25.12 -27.33
N GLY A 27 54.72 -24.04 -26.56
CA GLY A 27 55.26 -22.75 -27.06
C GLY A 27 54.72 -21.49 -26.36
N PRO A 28 55.46 -20.36 -26.28
CA PRO A 28 55.65 -19.65 -25.02
C PRO A 28 55.15 -18.18 -24.96
N TRP A 29 54.78 -17.77 -23.74
CA TRP A 29 55.06 -16.49 -23.06
C TRP A 29 54.52 -15.16 -23.65
N SER A 30 53.50 -14.62 -22.99
CA SER A 30 53.32 -13.17 -22.78
C SER A 30 52.72 -12.92 -21.38
N GLN A 31 53.55 -12.44 -20.45
CA GLN A 31 53.34 -11.38 -19.42
C GLN A 31 51.93 -11.28 -18.78
N MET A 32 51.73 -11.72 -17.53
CA MET A 32 51.80 -10.96 -16.24
C MET A 32 50.49 -10.19 -15.85
N LEU A 33 50.02 -10.51 -14.63
CA LEU A 33 48.74 -10.25 -13.91
C LEU A 33 48.58 -8.80 -13.36
N PRO A 34 47.49 -8.41 -12.63
CA PRO A 34 46.27 -9.13 -12.18
C PRO A 34 44.94 -8.50 -12.67
N PHE A 35 43.86 -9.27 -12.91
CA PHE A 35 42.81 -9.65 -11.96
C PHE A 35 42.36 -8.51 -11.02
N GLY A 36 41.37 -7.73 -11.47
CA GLY A 36 40.30 -7.25 -10.59
C GLY A 36 39.14 -8.24 -10.73
N SER A 37 38.98 -9.12 -9.76
CA SER A 37 37.83 -10.02 -9.66
C SER A 37 36.75 -9.31 -8.85
N VAL A 38 35.70 -8.86 -9.53
CA VAL A 38 34.45 -8.47 -8.86
C VAL A 38 33.86 -9.76 -8.27
N PHE A 39 33.81 -9.84 -6.95
CA PHE A 39 33.08 -10.90 -6.25
C PHE A 39 31.68 -10.38 -5.93
N ASN A 40 30.67 -10.94 -6.60
CA ASN A 40 29.26 -10.70 -6.27
C ASN A 40 28.92 -11.50 -5.01
N THR A 41 28.71 -10.81 -3.89
CA THR A 41 28.13 -11.40 -2.69
C THR A 41 26.82 -10.66 -2.43
N GLU A 42 25.70 -11.32 -2.70
CA GLU A 42 24.38 -10.90 -2.20
C GLU A 42 24.41 -11.06 -0.67
N GLN A 43 24.70 -9.98 0.04
CA GLN A 43 24.56 -9.90 1.49
C GLN A 43 23.66 -8.71 1.80
N GLU A 44 22.47 -8.99 2.32
CA GLU A 44 21.54 -7.98 2.83
C GLU A 44 22.22 -7.21 3.98
N VAL A 45 22.31 -5.90 3.82
CA VAL A 45 22.68 -4.97 4.89
C VAL A 45 21.39 -4.38 5.42
N ASP A 46 21.15 -4.51 6.72
CA ASP A 46 20.07 -3.78 7.39
C ASP A 46 20.36 -2.27 7.23
N GLY A 47 19.48 -1.57 6.53
CA GLY A 47 19.51 -0.12 6.39
C GLY A 47 19.38 0.59 7.74
N PRO A 48 19.36 1.94 7.77
CA PRO A 48 19.28 2.69 9.02
C PRO A 48 18.09 2.21 9.87
N SER A 49 18.36 1.96 11.16
CA SER A 49 17.44 1.30 12.10
C SER A 49 16.03 1.88 12.06
N GLN A 50 15.02 1.02 11.88
CA GLN A 50 13.60 1.40 11.83
C GLN A 50 13.08 2.04 13.15
N ASP A 51 13.81 1.90 14.26
CA ASP A 51 13.40 2.29 15.61
C ASP A 51 13.40 3.82 15.87
N ASP A 52 13.82 4.66 14.92
CA ASP A 52 13.84 6.12 15.06
C ASP A 52 12.77 6.84 14.21
N ARG A 53 11.86 6.08 13.57
CA ARG A 53 10.87 6.61 12.61
C ARG A 53 9.56 7.09 13.24
N SER A 54 9.28 6.75 14.50
CA SER A 54 8.08 7.20 15.21
C SER A 54 8.35 8.47 16.02
N GLY A 55 8.36 9.63 15.37
CA GLY A 55 8.35 10.91 16.12
C GLY A 55 8.91 12.15 15.45
N VAL A 56 9.37 12.09 14.20
CA VAL A 56 9.93 13.26 13.52
C VAL A 56 8.83 13.96 12.73
N SER A 57 8.48 15.19 13.10
CA SER A 57 7.49 16.00 12.38
C SER A 57 7.98 16.32 10.96
N PHE A 58 7.04 16.55 10.03
CA PHE A 58 7.31 16.94 8.64
C PHE A 58 8.27 18.14 8.51
N GLU A 59 8.38 18.98 9.54
CA GLU A 59 9.25 20.16 9.57
C GLU A 59 10.71 19.88 9.97
N ASP A 60 11.03 18.69 10.54
CA ASP A 60 12.39 18.32 10.96
C ASP A 60 13.18 17.58 9.85
N ARG A 61 12.51 17.10 8.79
CA ARG A 61 13.16 16.50 7.61
C ARG A 61 13.53 17.61 6.64
N ASN A 62 14.68 18.28 6.85
CA ASN A 62 15.17 19.38 6.02
C ASN A 62 15.57 18.94 4.59
N LEU A 63 14.63 18.33 3.85
CA LEU A 63 14.81 17.88 2.48
C LEU A 63 15.14 19.08 1.59
N SER A 64 14.46 20.22 1.76
CA SER A 64 14.67 21.44 0.95
C SER A 64 16.08 22.01 1.03
N GLY A 65 16.80 21.75 2.13
CA GLY A 65 18.22 22.06 2.28
C GLY A 65 19.17 21.02 1.64
N GLU A 66 18.68 19.82 1.36
CA GLU A 66 19.43 18.68 0.85
C GLU A 66 19.30 18.51 -0.67
N PHE A 67 18.08 18.51 -1.23
CA PHE A 67 17.85 18.32 -2.67
C PHE A 67 17.48 19.64 -3.37
N HIS A 68 18.16 19.90 -4.49
CA HIS A 68 17.94 21.12 -5.25
C HIS A 68 16.63 21.07 -6.04
N ARG A 69 15.82 22.13 -5.93
CA ARG A 69 14.51 22.32 -6.59
C ARG A 69 13.39 21.42 -6.07
N LEU A 70 13.49 20.97 -4.83
CA LEU A 70 12.36 20.37 -4.13
C LEU A 70 11.11 21.21 -4.22
N ASP A 71 11.19 22.53 -3.95
CA ASP A 71 10.03 23.40 -4.07
C ASP A 71 9.41 23.36 -5.48
N GLU A 72 10.20 23.17 -6.55
CA GLU A 72 9.68 23.06 -7.92
C GLU A 72 9.03 21.69 -8.17
N ILE A 73 9.61 20.60 -7.65
CA ILE A 73 9.05 19.24 -7.73
C ILE A 73 7.81 19.12 -6.87
N THR A 74 7.85 19.53 -5.60
CA THR A 74 6.72 19.56 -4.69
C THR A 74 5.61 20.45 -5.25
N ASN A 75 5.92 21.64 -5.78
CA ASN A 75 4.89 22.46 -6.45
C ASN A 75 4.41 21.82 -7.77
N ALA A 76 5.25 21.05 -8.48
CA ALA A 76 4.84 20.34 -9.69
C ALA A 76 3.99 19.11 -9.37
N ILE A 77 4.25 18.38 -8.28
CA ILE A 77 3.43 17.28 -7.75
C ILE A 77 2.15 17.83 -7.11
N GLN A 78 2.19 19.00 -6.47
CA GLN A 78 0.97 19.68 -5.99
C GLN A 78 0.18 20.35 -7.12
N ALA A 79 0.82 20.75 -8.22
CA ALA A 79 0.15 21.32 -9.39
C ALA A 79 -0.25 20.25 -10.43
N GLN A 80 0.43 19.10 -10.40
CA GLN A 80 -0.02 17.78 -10.81
C GLN A 80 -0.58 17.06 -9.58
N GLU A 81 -1.36 17.77 -8.75
CA GLU A 81 -2.48 17.07 -8.14
C GLU A 81 -3.10 16.34 -9.33
N PRO A 82 -3.32 15.02 -9.25
CA PRO A 82 -4.26 14.42 -10.17
C PRO A 82 -5.44 15.40 -10.18
N ASP A 83 -6.11 15.59 -11.32
CA ASP A 83 -7.55 15.71 -11.16
C ASP A 83 -7.88 14.49 -10.27
N GLN A 84 -8.00 14.67 -8.95
CA GLN A 84 -8.53 13.68 -8.04
C GLN A 84 -9.91 13.59 -8.64
N GLU A 85 -10.07 12.65 -9.55
CA GLU A 85 -11.33 12.46 -10.20
C GLU A 85 -12.32 12.31 -9.03
N ASP A 86 -13.49 12.86 -9.23
CA ASP A 86 -14.57 12.73 -8.26
C ASP A 86 -15.08 11.27 -8.33
N ASP A 87 -14.17 10.30 -8.32
CA ASP A 87 -14.36 8.88 -8.51
C ASP A 87 -14.23 8.22 -7.14
N GLY A 88 -15.37 8.17 -6.45
CA GLY A 88 -15.52 7.34 -5.27
C GLY A 88 -15.13 5.88 -5.56
N ILE A 89 -15.07 5.09 -4.51
CA ILE A 89 -14.59 3.72 -4.59
C ILE A 89 -15.71 2.71 -4.78
N ILE A 90 -15.39 1.55 -5.36
CA ILE A 90 -16.25 0.36 -5.24
C ILE A 90 -15.94 -0.26 -3.88
N PRO A 91 -16.85 -0.21 -2.90
CA PRO A 91 -16.51 -0.54 -1.53
C PRO A 91 -16.44 -2.06 -1.31
N ALA A 92 -15.38 -2.52 -0.66
CA ALA A 92 -15.15 -3.93 -0.35
C ALA A 92 -15.33 -4.24 1.15
N SER A 93 -14.94 -3.33 2.03
CA SER A 93 -15.10 -3.49 3.47
C SER A 93 -15.41 -2.18 4.19
N ILE A 94 -16.02 -2.32 5.38
CA ILE A 94 -16.35 -1.23 6.30
C ILE A 94 -15.79 -1.52 7.69
N GLU A 95 -15.23 -0.49 8.32
CA GLU A 95 -14.86 -0.47 9.74
C GLU A 95 -15.51 0.72 10.46
N ILE A 96 -16.07 0.46 11.64
CA ILE A 96 -16.63 1.50 12.53
C ILE A 96 -16.05 1.28 13.93
N PRO A 97 -14.90 1.91 14.26
CA PRO A 97 -14.16 1.61 15.48
C PRO A 97 -14.95 1.87 16.77
N ALA A 98 -15.84 2.87 16.78
CA ALA A 98 -16.61 3.25 17.96
C ALA A 98 -17.55 2.15 18.48
N ILE A 99 -17.94 1.22 17.59
CA ILE A 99 -18.88 0.13 17.87
C ILE A 99 -18.32 -1.25 17.47
N ASP A 100 -16.99 -1.35 17.32
CA ASP A 100 -16.27 -2.60 17.00
C ASP A 100 -16.78 -3.33 15.73
N VAL A 101 -17.30 -2.61 14.75
CA VAL A 101 -17.78 -3.18 13.47
C VAL A 101 -16.63 -3.35 12.49
N LYS A 102 -16.50 -4.55 11.92
CA LYS A 102 -15.68 -4.86 10.73
C LYS A 102 -16.44 -5.85 9.87
N ALA A 103 -16.76 -5.49 8.63
CA ALA A 103 -17.58 -6.34 7.75
C ALA A 103 -17.19 -6.22 6.27
N GLU A 104 -17.47 -7.30 5.53
CA GLU A 104 -17.46 -7.29 4.06
C GLU A 104 -18.71 -6.58 3.53
N ILE A 105 -18.54 -5.88 2.41
CA ILE A 105 -19.60 -5.16 1.72
C ILE A 105 -20.01 -5.93 0.46
N GLU A 106 -21.31 -6.14 0.29
CA GLU A 106 -21.88 -6.71 -0.94
C GLU A 106 -22.71 -5.66 -1.72
N PRO A 107 -22.58 -5.58 -3.04
CA PRO A 107 -23.41 -4.69 -3.86
C PRO A 107 -24.84 -5.23 -3.95
N VAL A 108 -25.82 -4.34 -3.78
CA VAL A 108 -27.24 -4.64 -3.94
C VAL A 108 -27.95 -3.62 -4.83
N GLY A 109 -28.94 -4.09 -5.57
CA GLY A 109 -29.81 -3.26 -6.40
C GLY A 109 -31.17 -3.00 -5.79
N ILE A 110 -32.11 -2.62 -6.67
CA ILE A 110 -33.53 -2.48 -6.34
C ILE A 110 -34.25 -3.80 -6.62
N LEU A 111 -35.01 -4.30 -5.65
CA LEU A 111 -35.85 -5.48 -5.76
C LEU A 111 -37.13 -5.20 -6.57
N ASP A 112 -37.83 -6.25 -7.01
CA ASP A 112 -39.08 -6.13 -7.79
C ASP A 112 -40.19 -5.33 -7.06
N ASN A 113 -40.13 -5.26 -5.73
CA ASN A 113 -41.06 -4.50 -4.90
C ASN A 113 -40.65 -3.03 -4.71
N GLY A 114 -39.54 -2.60 -5.32
CA GLY A 114 -39.02 -1.23 -5.26
C GLY A 114 -38.13 -0.94 -4.05
N GLN A 115 -37.86 -1.91 -3.19
CA GLN A 115 -36.98 -1.73 -2.02
C GLN A 115 -35.51 -1.97 -2.40
N MET A 116 -34.60 -1.35 -1.65
CA MET A 116 -33.19 -1.70 -1.66
C MET A 116 -33.01 -3.17 -1.21
N GLY A 117 -32.07 -3.88 -1.81
CA GLY A 117 -31.61 -5.16 -1.25
C GLY A 117 -31.03 -5.02 0.15
N VAL A 118 -30.94 -6.12 0.88
CA VAL A 118 -30.36 -6.18 2.23
C VAL A 118 -29.26 -7.22 2.23
N PRO A 119 -28.30 -7.16 3.18
CA PRO A 119 -27.20 -8.11 3.17
C PRO A 119 -27.70 -9.54 3.33
N SER A 120 -27.05 -10.46 2.62
CA SER A 120 -27.39 -11.89 2.60
C SER A 120 -27.14 -12.57 3.95
N GLU A 121 -26.13 -12.12 4.67
CA GLU A 121 -25.72 -12.61 5.99
C GLU A 121 -25.95 -11.57 7.09
N ALA A 122 -26.14 -12.02 8.33
CA ALA A 122 -26.38 -11.14 9.49
C ALA A 122 -25.19 -10.22 9.81
N GLU A 123 -23.97 -10.69 9.53
CA GLU A 123 -22.71 -9.97 9.78
C GLU A 123 -22.22 -9.16 8.57
N GLY A 124 -22.98 -9.15 7.46
CA GLY A 124 -22.61 -8.44 6.23
C GLY A 124 -23.24 -7.07 6.11
N VAL A 125 -22.66 -6.21 5.27
CA VAL A 125 -23.21 -4.89 4.93
C VAL A 125 -23.52 -4.85 3.44
N ALA A 126 -24.65 -4.27 3.06
CA ALA A 126 -25.05 -4.12 1.67
C ALA A 126 -24.88 -2.68 1.20
N TRP A 127 -24.23 -2.46 0.06
CA TRP A 127 -24.09 -1.15 -0.57
C TRP A 127 -25.06 -0.98 -1.74
N PHE A 128 -25.74 0.16 -1.81
CA PHE A 128 -26.67 0.49 -2.88
C PHE A 128 -25.92 0.93 -4.15
N GLU A 129 -25.49 -0.05 -4.95
CA GLU A 129 -24.74 0.15 -6.20
C GLU A 129 -25.37 1.15 -7.19
N PRO A 130 -26.72 1.26 -7.33
CA PRO A 130 -27.31 2.25 -8.23
C PRO A 130 -27.16 3.72 -7.77
N GLY A 131 -26.71 3.96 -6.54
CA GLY A 131 -26.49 5.29 -5.96
C GLY A 131 -25.11 5.87 -6.28
N ALA A 132 -24.67 6.86 -5.51
CA ALA A 132 -23.30 7.38 -5.58
C ALA A 132 -22.32 6.37 -4.98
N ASN A 133 -21.12 6.28 -5.55
CA ASN A 133 -20.03 5.54 -4.92
C ASN A 133 -19.53 6.30 -3.67
N PRO A 134 -19.13 5.61 -2.58
CA PRO A 134 -18.49 6.27 -1.44
C PRO A 134 -17.30 7.11 -1.89
N GLY A 135 -17.35 8.41 -1.63
CA GLY A 135 -16.31 9.38 -2.04
C GLY A 135 -16.75 10.27 -3.20
N GLU A 136 -17.79 9.93 -3.96
CA GLU A 136 -18.38 10.82 -4.99
C GLU A 136 -19.28 11.88 -4.36
N ILE A 137 -19.46 13.01 -5.06
CA ILE A 137 -20.53 13.97 -4.74
C ILE A 137 -21.90 13.27 -4.85
N GLY A 138 -22.62 13.20 -3.73
CA GLY A 138 -23.90 12.52 -3.65
C GLY A 138 -24.11 11.81 -2.32
N ASN A 139 -25.12 10.94 -2.29
CA ASN A 139 -25.41 10.08 -1.15
C ASN A 139 -25.08 8.62 -1.53
N ALA A 140 -23.97 8.11 -1.00
CA ALA A 140 -23.75 6.67 -0.93
C ALA A 140 -24.62 6.09 0.19
N VAL A 141 -25.15 4.88 0.01
CA VAL A 141 -26.06 4.27 0.99
C VAL A 141 -25.64 2.84 1.28
N MET A 142 -25.56 2.51 2.56
CA MET A 142 -25.30 1.14 3.03
C MET A 142 -26.32 0.70 4.06
N ALA A 143 -26.66 -0.59 4.06
CA ALA A 143 -27.64 -1.19 4.93
C ALA A 143 -27.07 -2.42 5.65
N GLY A 144 -27.41 -2.57 6.93
CA GLY A 144 -27.03 -3.72 7.76
C GLY A 144 -28.18 -4.16 8.65
N HIS A 145 -28.20 -5.46 9.00
CA HIS A 145 -29.21 -5.99 9.93
C HIS A 145 -28.96 -5.50 11.36
N VAL A 146 -30.02 -5.19 12.08
CA VAL A 146 -29.95 -4.88 13.53
C VAL A 146 -29.89 -6.15 14.35
N ASP A 147 -30.69 -7.15 14.00
CA ASP A 147 -30.74 -8.44 14.67
C ASP A 147 -30.96 -9.59 13.68
N SER A 148 -30.86 -10.80 14.22
CA SER A 148 -31.05 -12.05 13.52
C SER A 148 -31.84 -13.03 14.39
N THR A 149 -32.23 -14.16 13.82
CA THR A 149 -32.89 -15.23 14.60
C THR A 149 -32.04 -15.80 15.73
N THR A 150 -30.73 -15.52 15.74
CA THR A 150 -29.76 -16.04 16.71
C THR A 150 -29.24 -15.00 17.70
N GLY A 151 -29.54 -13.72 17.50
CA GLY A 151 -29.06 -12.63 18.36
C GLY A 151 -28.83 -11.32 17.59
N PRO A 152 -28.09 -10.38 18.21
CA PRO A 152 -27.57 -9.18 17.54
C PRO A 152 -26.94 -9.46 16.18
N ALA A 153 -26.98 -8.48 15.27
CA ALA A 153 -26.36 -8.51 13.95
C ALA A 153 -25.42 -7.30 13.76
N ILE A 154 -24.89 -7.09 12.56
CA ILE A 154 -23.76 -6.16 12.34
C ILE A 154 -24.02 -4.72 12.78
N PHE A 155 -25.25 -4.22 12.65
CA PHE A 155 -25.64 -2.85 13.01
C PHE A 155 -26.51 -2.81 14.28
N PHE A 156 -26.36 -3.80 15.18
CA PHE A 156 -27.08 -3.85 16.44
C PHE A 156 -26.84 -2.60 17.29
N ASP A 157 -25.58 -2.16 17.42
CA ASP A 157 -25.16 -1.01 18.23
C ASP A 157 -25.04 0.29 17.41
N LEU A 158 -25.66 0.35 16.22
CA LEU A 158 -25.54 1.53 15.35
C LEU A 158 -26.13 2.80 15.99
N ASP A 159 -27.08 2.67 16.92
CA ASP A 159 -27.67 3.79 17.66
C ASP A 159 -26.75 4.39 18.72
N GLU A 160 -25.63 3.73 19.03
CA GLU A 160 -24.60 4.22 19.94
C GLU A 160 -23.64 5.24 19.29
N LEU A 161 -23.68 5.40 17.95
CA LEU A 161 -22.82 6.34 17.24
C LEU A 161 -23.16 7.80 17.57
N GLU A 162 -22.11 8.58 17.83
CA GLU A 162 -22.16 9.99 18.14
C GLU A 162 -21.51 10.84 17.02
N SER A 163 -21.84 12.13 16.99
CA SER A 163 -21.21 13.05 16.04
C SER A 163 -19.70 13.14 16.30
N GLY A 164 -18.91 12.96 15.24
CA GLY A 164 -17.45 12.88 15.30
C GLY A 164 -16.90 11.47 15.20
N ASP A 165 -17.72 10.43 15.35
CA ASP A 165 -17.27 9.05 15.13
C ASP A 165 -16.92 8.80 13.67
N GLU A 166 -15.96 7.91 13.45
CA GLU A 166 -15.38 7.63 12.13
C GLU A 166 -15.93 6.32 11.55
N ILE A 167 -16.14 6.33 10.24
CA ILE A 167 -16.49 5.16 9.43
C ILE A 167 -15.48 5.09 8.29
N ILE A 168 -14.79 3.97 8.18
CA ILE A 168 -13.74 3.76 7.19
C ILE A 168 -14.28 2.79 6.15
N ILE A 169 -14.22 3.18 4.88
CA ILE A 169 -14.60 2.34 3.74
C ILE A 169 -13.36 2.09 2.90
N THR A 170 -13.09 0.81 2.60
CA THR A 170 -11.90 0.38 1.86
C THR A 170 -12.32 -0.44 0.63
N ASP A 171 -11.67 -0.21 -0.51
CA ASP A 171 -11.88 -1.02 -1.73
C ASP A 171 -10.95 -2.24 -1.81
N GLU A 172 -11.02 -3.00 -2.90
CA GLU A 172 -10.17 -4.19 -3.11
C GLU A 172 -8.70 -3.83 -3.39
N ASP A 173 -8.41 -2.57 -3.74
CA ASP A 173 -7.09 -2.03 -4.03
C ASP A 173 -6.51 -1.28 -2.79
N ASP A 174 -7.08 -1.52 -1.60
CA ASP A 174 -6.71 -0.93 -0.30
C ASP A 174 -6.87 0.61 -0.20
N ARG A 175 -7.53 1.26 -1.17
CA ARG A 175 -7.86 2.69 -1.06
C ARG A 175 -8.96 2.89 -0.03
N SER A 176 -8.73 3.81 0.91
CA SER A 176 -9.66 4.08 2.01
C SER A 176 -10.21 5.51 1.97
N PHE A 177 -11.48 5.64 2.37
CA PHE A 177 -12.15 6.91 2.64
C PHE A 177 -12.72 6.91 4.05
N ILE A 178 -12.50 8.00 4.77
CA ILE A 178 -13.00 8.20 6.13
C ILE A 178 -14.17 9.15 6.10
N PHE A 179 -15.30 8.71 6.62
CA PHE A 179 -16.49 9.51 6.83
C PHE A 179 -16.66 9.81 8.31
N THR A 180 -17.13 11.01 8.62
CA THR A 180 -17.41 11.43 9.99
C THR A 180 -18.91 11.56 10.21
N VAL A 181 -19.40 10.93 11.28
CA VAL A 181 -20.80 11.01 11.70
C VAL A 181 -21.17 12.46 12.01
N GLN A 182 -22.21 12.94 11.33
CA GLN A 182 -22.75 14.29 11.53
C GLN A 182 -23.93 14.25 12.50
N ASN A 183 -24.87 13.32 12.27
CA ASN A 183 -26.01 13.09 13.15
C ASN A 183 -26.65 11.72 12.85
N GLN A 184 -27.64 11.36 13.67
CA GLN A 184 -28.51 10.22 13.42
C GLN A 184 -29.97 10.58 13.67
N GLU A 185 -30.88 9.97 12.91
CA GLU A 185 -32.32 10.16 13.06
C GLU A 185 -33.08 8.84 12.85
N SER A 186 -34.08 8.58 13.70
CA SER A 186 -34.99 7.46 13.54
C SER A 186 -36.29 7.93 12.89
N TYR A 187 -36.69 7.23 11.82
CA TYR A 187 -37.91 7.53 11.10
C TYR A 187 -38.86 6.34 11.16
N PRO A 188 -40.19 6.55 11.22
CA PRO A 188 -41.15 5.49 10.95
C PRO A 188 -40.88 4.88 9.58
N HIS A 189 -40.98 3.55 9.45
CA HIS A 189 -40.66 2.79 8.25
C HIS A 189 -41.27 3.41 6.97
N GLU A 190 -42.54 3.80 7.05
CA GLU A 190 -43.32 4.36 5.93
C GLU A 190 -43.05 5.86 5.65
N ASN A 191 -42.33 6.55 6.53
CA ASN A 191 -42.15 8.01 6.48
C ASN A 191 -40.68 8.45 6.44
N ALA A 192 -39.74 7.52 6.21
CA ALA A 192 -38.34 7.88 6.05
C ALA A 192 -38.14 8.80 4.81
N PRO A 193 -37.36 9.88 4.92
CA PRO A 193 -37.21 10.87 3.87
C PRO A 193 -36.30 10.37 2.75
N MET A 194 -36.87 9.58 1.82
CA MET A 194 -36.11 8.91 0.74
C MET A 194 -35.22 9.85 -0.07
N GLU A 195 -35.67 11.09 -0.34
CA GLU A 195 -34.85 12.07 -1.07
C GLU A 195 -33.60 12.50 -0.29
N ASN A 196 -33.68 12.59 1.04
CA ASN A 196 -32.51 12.94 1.85
C ASN A 196 -31.52 11.77 1.96
N ILE A 197 -32.04 10.54 1.92
CA ILE A 197 -31.27 9.33 2.13
C ILE A 197 -30.62 8.84 0.82
N PHE A 198 -31.39 8.81 -0.28
CA PHE A 198 -31.00 8.24 -1.58
C PHE A 198 -30.93 9.27 -2.71
N GLY A 199 -31.40 10.50 -2.48
CA GLY A 199 -31.43 11.55 -3.51
C GLY A 199 -30.06 12.18 -3.74
N THR A 200 -30.04 13.26 -4.50
CA THR A 200 -28.79 13.97 -4.81
C THR A 200 -28.31 14.82 -3.64
N SER A 201 -27.00 14.95 -3.48
CA SER A 201 -26.36 15.90 -2.56
C SER A 201 -25.31 16.73 -3.29
N GLU A 202 -24.99 17.91 -2.75
CA GLU A 202 -23.83 18.72 -3.18
C GLU A 202 -22.57 18.36 -2.38
N THR A 203 -22.70 17.54 -1.34
CA THR A 203 -21.61 17.03 -0.49
C THR A 203 -21.37 15.55 -0.76
N ARG A 204 -20.25 15.03 -0.24
CA ARG A 204 -19.85 13.61 -0.35
C ARG A 204 -20.30 12.85 0.90
N ASN A 205 -21.49 12.26 0.85
CA ASN A 205 -22.12 11.65 2.02
C ASN A 205 -22.11 10.12 1.95
N LEU A 206 -22.07 9.49 3.12
CA LEU A 206 -22.39 8.09 3.31
C LEU A 206 -23.51 7.95 4.36
N ASN A 207 -24.62 7.34 3.98
CA ASN A 207 -25.76 7.10 4.86
C ASN A 207 -25.81 5.62 5.25
N LEU A 208 -25.71 5.33 6.55
CA LEU A 208 -25.91 3.97 7.07
C LEU A 208 -27.35 3.80 7.54
N ILE A 209 -27.99 2.69 7.17
CA ILE A 209 -29.38 2.40 7.48
C ILE A 209 -29.50 1.06 8.20
N THR A 210 -30.28 1.02 9.28
CA THR A 210 -30.71 -0.24 9.89
C THR A 210 -32.17 -0.22 10.35
N CYS A 211 -32.71 -1.39 10.68
CA CYS A 211 -34.00 -1.50 11.35
C CYS A 211 -33.87 -1.10 12.81
N THR A 212 -34.83 -0.37 13.36
CA THR A 212 -34.87 -0.04 14.79
C THR A 212 -36.31 0.02 15.28
N GLY A 213 -36.52 0.22 16.59
CA GLY A 213 -37.86 0.28 17.16
C GLY A 213 -38.45 -1.11 17.45
N THR A 214 -39.77 -1.19 17.56
CA THR A 214 -40.46 -2.42 17.96
C THR A 214 -40.67 -3.35 16.77
N PHE A 215 -40.30 -4.62 16.91
CA PHE A 215 -40.60 -5.63 15.89
C PHE A 215 -42.12 -5.84 15.77
N ASN A 216 -42.68 -5.53 14.60
CA ASN A 216 -44.06 -5.78 14.24
C ASN A 216 -44.19 -7.20 13.67
N GLN A 217 -44.78 -8.13 14.44
CA GLN A 217 -44.97 -9.52 14.02
C GLN A 217 -45.95 -9.68 12.84
N GLU A 218 -46.89 -8.75 12.65
CA GLU A 218 -47.84 -8.83 11.54
C GLU A 218 -47.19 -8.48 10.21
N GLU A 219 -46.27 -7.52 10.24
CA GLU A 219 -45.53 -7.02 9.05
C GLU A 219 -44.19 -7.73 8.85
N GLY A 220 -43.69 -8.43 9.88
CA GLY A 220 -42.41 -9.15 9.84
C GLY A 220 -41.19 -8.25 9.80
N THR A 221 -41.30 -7.01 10.30
CA THR A 221 -40.23 -6.01 10.30
C THR A 221 -40.35 -5.08 11.50
N HIS A 222 -39.32 -4.28 11.78
CA HIS A 222 -39.43 -3.21 12.76
C HIS A 222 -40.16 -1.99 12.20
N ASP A 223 -40.84 -1.25 13.08
CA ASP A 223 -41.65 -0.10 12.73
C ASP A 223 -40.83 1.17 12.41
N GLU A 224 -39.53 1.19 12.69
CA GLU A 224 -38.65 2.33 12.45
C GLU A 224 -37.38 1.96 11.69
N ARG A 225 -36.75 2.98 11.10
CA ARG A 225 -35.44 2.90 10.45
C ARG A 225 -34.54 3.96 11.07
N LEU A 226 -33.39 3.52 11.57
CA LEU A 226 -32.33 4.43 11.98
C LEU A 226 -31.51 4.76 10.74
N VAL A 227 -31.23 6.05 10.56
CA VAL A 227 -30.30 6.55 9.55
C VAL A 227 -29.20 7.34 10.25
N VAL A 228 -27.96 6.94 10.03
CA VAL A 228 -26.77 7.70 10.43
C VAL A 228 -26.27 8.45 9.20
N TYR A 229 -26.22 9.77 9.31
CA TYR A 229 -25.76 10.66 8.25
C TYR A 229 -24.31 11.04 8.49
N THR A 230 -23.47 10.82 7.48
CA THR A 230 -22.04 11.14 7.54
C THR A 230 -21.60 11.95 6.33
N GLU A 231 -20.46 12.61 6.47
CA GLU A 231 -19.83 13.40 5.41
C GLU A 231 -18.35 13.02 5.34
N LEU A 232 -17.79 13.01 4.13
CA LEU A 232 -16.39 12.68 3.89
C LEU A 232 -15.45 13.63 4.63
N ASN A 233 -14.48 13.07 5.34
CA ASN A 233 -13.35 13.81 5.88
C ASN A 233 -12.20 13.79 4.87
N GLU A 234 -12.22 14.75 3.95
CA GLU A 234 -11.24 14.88 2.85
C GLU A 234 -9.80 14.93 3.38
N ALA A 235 -9.54 15.75 4.41
CA ALA A 235 -8.20 15.95 4.94
C ALA A 235 -7.58 14.68 5.54
N GLN A 236 -8.40 13.81 6.14
CA GLN A 236 -7.92 12.56 6.75
C GLN A 236 -7.86 11.41 5.75
N SER A 237 -8.80 11.38 4.78
CA SER A 237 -8.76 10.43 3.66
C SER A 237 -7.53 10.66 2.77
N ASP A 238 -7.17 11.93 2.52
CA ASP A 238 -5.93 12.28 1.82
C ASP A 238 -4.68 11.83 2.59
N ILE A 239 -4.73 11.78 3.92
CA ILE A 239 -3.61 11.32 4.75
C ILE A 239 -3.53 9.79 4.74
N GLU A 240 -4.65 9.08 4.77
CA GLU A 240 -4.67 7.61 4.66
C GLU A 240 -4.26 7.12 3.27
N GLN A 241 -4.74 7.77 2.21
CA GLN A 241 -4.30 7.49 0.84
C GLN A 241 -2.82 7.86 0.63
N LYS A 242 -2.30 8.87 1.34
CA LYS A 242 -0.86 9.16 1.41
C LYS A 242 -0.09 8.19 2.34
N ASN A 243 -0.75 7.49 3.25
CA ASN A 243 -0.13 6.43 4.05
C ASN A 243 -0.11 5.09 3.30
N ASP A 244 -0.78 4.93 2.16
CA ASP A 244 -0.51 3.82 1.23
C ASP A 244 0.82 4.03 0.46
N SER A 245 1.32 5.27 0.43
CA SER A 245 2.74 5.56 0.16
C SER A 245 3.66 5.25 1.36
N SER A 246 3.20 4.56 2.42
CA SER A 246 4.06 4.12 3.55
C SER A 246 5.06 3.03 3.19
N ASN A 247 4.99 2.46 1.98
CA ASN A 247 6.08 1.66 1.47
C ASN A 247 7.20 2.61 1.03
N PRO A 248 8.44 2.38 1.52
CA PRO A 248 9.58 3.11 0.99
C PRO A 248 9.70 2.85 -0.52
N PRO A 249 10.22 3.81 -1.30
CA PRO A 249 10.35 3.65 -2.75
C PRO A 249 11.23 2.45 -3.12
N ASP A 250 11.15 2.00 -4.37
CA ASP A 250 12.01 0.92 -4.87
C ASP A 250 13.51 1.29 -4.74
N SER A 251 14.35 0.29 -4.46
CA SER A 251 15.79 0.50 -4.39
C SER A 251 16.40 0.79 -5.77
N PRO A 252 17.38 1.70 -5.87
CA PRO A 252 18.11 1.93 -7.12
C PRO A 252 18.77 0.65 -7.65
N THR A 253 18.66 0.42 -8.96
CA THR A 253 19.22 -0.77 -9.62
C THR A 253 20.42 -0.43 -10.50
N ASN A 254 21.15 -1.46 -10.93
CA ASN A 254 22.30 -1.34 -11.84
C ASN A 254 23.37 -0.36 -11.33
N VAL A 255 23.69 -0.48 -10.04
CA VAL A 255 24.70 0.37 -9.42
C VAL A 255 26.09 -0.16 -9.81
N GLU A 256 26.88 0.66 -10.51
CA GLU A 256 28.13 0.25 -11.15
C GLU A 256 29.23 1.31 -10.98
N VAL A 257 30.49 0.89 -11.15
CA VAL A 257 31.64 1.81 -11.22
C VAL A 257 31.93 2.19 -12.67
N ASP A 258 31.78 3.47 -12.99
CA ASP A 258 32.22 4.06 -14.26
C ASP A 258 33.38 5.04 -14.02
N GLY A 259 34.60 4.52 -14.14
CA GLY A 259 35.83 5.28 -13.96
C GLY A 259 36.02 5.74 -12.52
N SER A 260 35.80 7.03 -12.26
CA SER A 260 35.93 7.62 -10.90
C SER A 260 34.58 7.89 -10.24
N PHE A 261 33.52 7.28 -10.76
CA PHE A 261 32.15 7.53 -10.34
C PHE A 261 31.41 6.23 -10.11
N ILE A 262 30.47 6.28 -9.18
CA ILE A 262 29.39 5.29 -9.05
C ILE A 262 28.23 5.82 -9.89
N THR A 263 27.53 4.94 -10.61
CA THR A 263 26.35 5.27 -11.42
C THR A 263 25.23 4.28 -11.15
N TRP A 264 23.97 4.69 -11.30
CA TRP A 264 22.80 3.83 -11.10
C TRP A 264 21.68 4.15 -12.08
N HIS A 265 20.70 3.25 -12.18
CA HIS A 265 19.44 3.53 -12.87
C HIS A 265 18.50 4.31 -11.97
N ALA A 266 17.78 5.28 -12.57
CA ALA A 266 16.72 5.98 -11.85
C ALA A 266 15.58 5.02 -11.51
N VAL A 267 15.00 5.23 -10.34
CA VAL A 267 13.72 4.65 -9.93
C VAL A 267 12.62 5.35 -10.72
N ASP A 268 11.70 4.57 -11.30
CA ASP A 268 10.63 5.03 -12.18
C ASP A 268 9.35 5.30 -11.37
N GLU A 269 9.49 6.16 -10.36
CA GLU A 269 8.42 6.63 -9.48
C GLU A 269 8.37 8.17 -9.51
N GLU A 270 7.16 8.72 -9.55
CA GLU A 270 6.95 10.16 -9.81
C GLU A 270 7.24 11.05 -8.59
N ASP A 271 7.25 10.46 -7.40
CA ASP A 271 7.43 11.12 -6.11
C ASP A 271 8.88 11.11 -5.62
N ILE A 272 9.83 10.55 -6.39
CA ILE A 272 11.25 10.54 -6.04
C ILE A 272 11.84 11.94 -6.07
N VAL A 273 12.27 12.41 -4.90
CA VAL A 273 12.92 13.72 -4.74
C VAL A 273 14.43 13.67 -4.69
N GLY A 274 15.03 12.49 -4.69
CA GLY A 274 16.46 12.35 -4.89
C GLY A 274 17.00 11.00 -4.47
N TYR A 275 18.33 10.96 -4.33
CA TYR A 275 19.07 9.75 -3.98
C TYR A 275 20.13 10.11 -2.95
N ARG A 276 20.34 9.27 -1.94
CA ARG A 276 21.44 9.40 -0.98
C ARG A 276 22.49 8.33 -1.26
N VAL A 277 23.75 8.72 -1.19
CA VAL A 277 24.89 7.85 -1.41
C VAL A 277 25.61 7.67 -0.08
N TYR A 278 25.84 6.41 0.26
CA TYR A 278 26.48 6.03 1.51
C TYR A 278 27.81 5.36 1.24
N GLN A 279 28.78 5.56 2.14
CA GLN A 279 30.11 4.95 2.08
C GLN A 279 30.45 4.26 3.40
N GLY A 280 31.03 3.06 3.30
CA GLY A 280 31.64 2.33 4.41
C GLY A 280 33.04 1.83 4.06
N ASP A 281 33.77 1.38 5.07
CA ASP A 281 35.16 0.91 4.94
C ASP A 281 35.27 -0.60 4.67
N SER A 282 34.25 -1.40 5.03
CA SER A 282 34.25 -2.86 4.87
C SER A 282 32.83 -3.42 4.80
N ILE A 283 32.65 -4.57 4.14
CA ILE A 283 31.35 -5.26 4.03
C ILE A 283 30.96 -5.93 5.35
N GLU A 284 31.95 -6.13 6.23
CA GLU A 284 31.79 -6.73 7.55
C GLU A 284 31.54 -5.67 8.64
N GLU A 285 31.76 -4.39 8.37
CA GLU A 285 31.55 -3.28 9.31
C GLU A 285 30.26 -2.54 8.93
N SER A 286 29.33 -2.43 9.89
CA SER A 286 27.98 -1.91 9.67
C SER A 286 27.86 -0.38 9.72
N GLU A 287 28.98 0.35 9.69
CA GLU A 287 28.98 1.81 9.77
C GLU A 287 29.14 2.40 8.36
N PHE A 288 28.01 2.83 7.81
CA PHE A 288 27.96 3.57 6.55
C PHE A 288 27.63 5.04 6.85
N GLU A 289 28.41 5.94 6.26
CA GLU A 289 28.20 7.39 6.36
C GLU A 289 27.52 7.91 5.10
N HIS A 290 26.54 8.78 5.26
CA HIS A 290 25.97 9.53 4.14
C HIS A 290 27.01 10.53 3.61
N VAL A 291 27.41 10.38 2.34
CA VAL A 291 28.47 11.18 1.72
C VAL A 291 27.98 12.17 0.67
N GLU A 292 26.86 11.91 0.00
CA GLU A 292 26.32 12.79 -1.04
C GLU A 292 24.83 12.56 -1.29
N SER A 293 24.10 13.66 -1.57
CA SER A 293 22.72 13.63 -2.05
C SER A 293 22.68 14.08 -3.52
N VAL A 294 21.98 13.33 -4.37
CA VAL A 294 21.84 13.61 -5.80
C VAL A 294 20.39 13.90 -6.15
N SER A 295 20.13 15.07 -6.75
CA SER A 295 18.78 15.52 -7.07
C SER A 295 18.17 14.75 -8.26
N PRO A 296 16.85 14.76 -8.46
CA PRO A 296 16.17 13.93 -9.47
C PRO A 296 16.60 14.26 -10.90
N HIS A 297 16.80 15.54 -11.17
CA HIS A 297 17.22 16.07 -12.47
C HIS A 297 18.72 15.88 -12.75
N GLU A 298 19.51 15.59 -11.71
CA GLU A 298 20.94 15.40 -11.84
C GLU A 298 21.24 14.01 -12.40
N ARG A 299 22.41 13.89 -13.05
CA ARG A 299 22.84 12.59 -13.57
C ARG A 299 22.99 11.64 -12.40
N LYS A 300 22.48 10.42 -12.56
CA LYS A 300 22.53 9.32 -11.56
C LYS A 300 23.95 8.81 -11.41
N ARG A 301 24.78 9.64 -10.78
CA ARG A 301 26.19 9.40 -10.54
C ARG A 301 26.69 10.18 -9.33
N SER A 302 27.68 9.62 -8.64
CA SER A 302 28.38 10.23 -7.53
C SER A 302 29.89 9.97 -7.67
N PRO A 303 30.78 10.92 -7.33
CA PRO A 303 32.21 10.64 -7.27
C PRO A 303 32.53 9.50 -6.30
N ALA A 304 33.35 8.55 -6.71
CA ALA A 304 33.73 7.42 -5.88
C ALA A 304 34.82 7.76 -4.84
N ASN A 305 35.08 9.04 -4.53
CA ASN A 305 36.28 9.52 -3.82
C ASN A 305 36.01 10.32 -2.55
N HIS A 306 34.96 9.97 -1.83
CA HIS A 306 34.59 10.60 -0.56
C HIS A 306 35.48 10.06 0.59
N GLY A 307 36.78 10.40 0.56
CA GLY A 307 37.73 10.04 1.64
C GLY A 307 39.08 9.51 1.16
N ASP A 308 39.96 9.21 2.12
CA ASP A 308 41.34 8.76 1.90
C ASP A 308 41.50 7.23 1.89
N SER A 309 40.41 6.46 2.08
CA SER A 309 40.48 5.00 2.10
C SER A 309 40.84 4.42 0.73
N THR A 310 41.66 3.36 0.75
CA THR A 310 42.05 2.61 -0.45
C THR A 310 40.98 1.63 -0.89
N ASP A 311 40.14 1.17 0.04
CA ASP A 311 39.02 0.28 -0.23
C ASP A 311 37.76 0.92 0.37
N SER A 312 36.72 1.08 -0.43
CA SER A 312 35.47 1.68 0.02
C SER A 312 34.29 0.96 -0.58
N ILE A 313 33.23 0.84 0.21
CA ILE A 313 31.98 0.21 -0.20
C ILE A 313 30.90 1.27 -0.26
N TYR A 314 30.08 1.21 -1.30
CA TYR A 314 29.01 2.16 -1.53
C TYR A 314 27.68 1.46 -1.74
N TYR A 315 26.61 2.13 -1.33
CA TYR A 315 25.25 1.87 -1.80
C TYR A 315 24.50 3.19 -2.00
N VAL A 316 23.38 3.09 -2.69
CA VAL A 316 22.50 4.22 -2.98
C VAL A 316 21.09 3.88 -2.51
N THR A 317 20.40 4.83 -1.89
CA THR A 317 18.96 4.77 -1.60
C THR A 317 18.23 5.81 -2.43
N ALA A 318 16.97 5.53 -2.77
CA ALA A 318 16.05 6.52 -3.31
C ALA A 318 15.31 7.19 -2.15
N VAL A 319 14.97 8.48 -2.31
CA VAL A 319 14.23 9.27 -1.33
C VAL A 319 13.00 9.85 -1.99
N ASP A 320 11.83 9.63 -1.39
CA ASP A 320 10.55 10.16 -1.85
C ASP A 320 10.26 11.58 -1.30
N VAL A 321 9.19 12.20 -1.79
CA VAL A 321 8.74 13.54 -1.38
C VAL A 321 8.32 13.62 0.10
N TYR A 322 8.04 12.48 0.72
CA TYR A 322 7.71 12.35 2.13
C TYR A 322 8.97 12.16 3.00
N GLY A 323 10.15 11.99 2.39
CA GLY A 323 11.43 11.77 3.04
C GLY A 323 11.66 10.34 3.52
N GLN A 324 10.94 9.36 2.96
CA GLN A 324 11.20 7.94 3.18
C GLN A 324 12.32 7.48 2.26
N GLU A 325 13.16 6.58 2.78
CA GLU A 325 14.27 6.00 2.02
C GLU A 325 13.98 4.55 1.66
N SER A 326 14.32 4.17 0.42
CA SER A 326 14.32 2.78 -0.05
C SER A 326 15.25 1.90 0.78
N ASP A 327 15.12 0.58 0.61
CA ASP A 327 16.19 -0.34 1.01
C ASP A 327 17.50 -0.01 0.24
N PRO A 328 18.68 -0.35 0.78
CA PRO A 328 19.95 -0.16 0.09
C PRO A 328 19.97 -0.85 -1.28
N SER A 329 20.56 -0.19 -2.28
CA SER A 329 20.94 -0.86 -3.52
C SER A 329 21.92 -2.01 -3.27
N GLU A 330 22.20 -2.80 -4.32
CA GLU A 330 23.36 -3.68 -4.32
C GLU A 330 24.63 -2.91 -3.91
N LEU A 331 25.47 -3.54 -3.07
CA LEU A 331 26.72 -2.95 -2.60
C LEU A 331 27.79 -3.00 -3.69
N ILE A 332 28.59 -1.93 -3.80
CA ILE A 332 29.73 -1.87 -4.71
C ILE A 332 30.99 -1.56 -3.95
N GLN A 333 31.98 -2.44 -4.09
CA GLN A 333 33.33 -2.24 -3.60
C GLN A 333 34.22 -1.60 -4.66
N ILE A 334 34.98 -0.59 -4.24
CA ILE A 334 35.95 0.12 -5.08
C ILE A 334 37.32 -0.01 -4.42
N GLU A 335 38.24 -0.69 -5.11
CA GLU A 335 39.66 -0.81 -4.74
C GLU A 335 40.48 0.23 -5.53
N ARG A 336 41.29 1.05 -4.85
CA ARG A 336 42.11 2.12 -5.46
C ARG A 336 43.57 1.79 -5.69
#